data_AF-C0XG89-F1
#
_entry.id   AF-C0XG89-F1
#
_cell.length_a   1.000
_cell.length_b   1.000
_cell.length_c   1.000
_cell.angle_alpha   90.00
_cell.angle_beta   90.00
_cell.angle_gamma   90.00
#
_symmetry.space_group_name_H-M   'P 1'
#
loop_
_entity.id
_entity.type
_entity.pdbx_description
1 polymer ?
#
loop_
_entity_poly.entity_id
_entity_poly.type
_entity_poly.pdbx_seq_one_letter_code
_entity_poly.pdbx_strand_id
1 'polypeptide(L)' 'VWPSEYSFMPHSIPDMNAKIGAGPNINIALFVIQGYAAECERTFFTEDPTKEEVGHFNQMMNARKLFLKHLKPGEKASDI' A
#
# COMPACT_ATOMS: atom_id res chain seq x y z
N VAL A 1 2.23 -7.00 9.43
CA VAL A 1 1.37 -7.28 8.25
C VAL A 1 -0.06 -7.03 8.67
N TRP A 2 -0.82 -6.31 7.86
CA TRP A 2 -2.26 -6.10 8.02
C TRP A 2 -2.99 -7.13 7.16
N PRO A 3 -3.73 -8.08 7.76
CA PRO A 3 -4.53 -9.01 6.99
C PRO A 3 -5.62 -8.32 6.18
N SER A 4 -6.13 -8.96 5.14
CA SER A 4 -7.18 -8.41 4.26
C SER A 4 -8.42 -7.89 5.01
N GLU A 5 -8.76 -8.47 6.17
CA GLU A 5 -9.88 -8.05 7.01
C GLU A 5 -9.69 -6.67 7.66
N TYR A 6 -8.45 -6.17 7.72
CA TYR A 6 -8.09 -4.92 8.37
C TYR A 6 -7.38 -3.95 7.42
N SER A 7 -7.01 -4.38 6.22
CA SER A 7 -6.13 -3.63 5.32
C SER A 7 -6.72 -2.30 4.83
N PHE A 8 -8.04 -2.13 4.93
CA PHE A 8 -8.72 -0.86 4.65
C PHE A 8 -8.63 0.17 5.79
N MET A 9 -8.06 -0.19 6.94
CA MET A 9 -7.88 0.69 8.09
C MET A 9 -6.41 1.11 8.23
N PRO A 10 -5.97 2.23 7.62
CA PRO A 10 -4.55 2.55 7.41
C PRO A 10 -3.73 2.80 8.69
N HIS A 11 -4.39 3.09 9.82
CA HIS A 11 -3.74 3.29 11.13
C HIS A 11 -4.19 2.28 12.18
N SER A 12 -4.85 1.20 11.78
CA SER A 12 -5.23 0.13 12.72
C SER A 12 -4.00 -0.61 13.24
N ILE A 13 -4.14 -1.27 14.39
CA ILE A 13 -3.15 -2.23 14.89
C ILE A 13 -3.78 -3.61 14.73
N PRO A 14 -3.23 -4.52 13.89
CA PRO A 14 -3.76 -5.86 13.75
C PRO A 14 -3.69 -6.61 15.09
N ASP A 15 -4.69 -7.46 15.35
CA ASP A 15 -4.66 -8.36 16.50
C ASP A 15 -3.41 -9.26 16.43
N MET A 16 -2.77 -9.52 17.57
CA MET A 16 -1.57 -10.36 17.64
C MET A 16 -1.82 -11.80 17.12
N ASN A 17 -3.06 -12.28 17.20
CA ASN A 17 -3.48 -13.60 16.73
C ASN A 17 -4.10 -13.56 15.34
N ALA A 18 -4.12 -12.39 14.68
CA ALA A 18 -4.68 -12.26 13.35
C ALA A 18 -3.92 -13.14 12.35
N LYS A 19 -4.66 -13.83 11.48
CA LYS A 19 -4.09 -14.72 10.48
C LYS A 19 -4.07 -14.03 9.13
N ILE A 20 -3.00 -14.26 8.39
CA ILE A 20 -2.92 -13.87 6.97
C ILE A 20 -3.71 -14.93 6.18
N GLY A 21 -4.60 -14.48 5.32
CA GLY A 21 -5.43 -15.33 4.47
C GLY A 21 -5.62 -14.71 3.09
N ALA A 22 -6.60 -15.21 2.33
CA ALA A 22 -6.95 -14.68 1.02
C ALA A 22 -7.25 -13.18 1.03
N GLY A 23 -7.18 -12.57 -0.15
CA GLY A 23 -7.48 -11.16 -0.37
C GLY A 23 -6.27 -10.20 -0.25
N PRO A 24 -6.50 -8.88 -0.35
CA PRO A 24 -5.46 -7.86 -0.34
C PRO A 24 -4.89 -7.63 1.08
N ASN A 25 -3.80 -8.31 1.38
CA ASN A 25 -3.03 -8.11 2.61
C ASN A 25 -2.01 -6.98 2.41
N ILE A 26 -1.66 -6.23 3.47
CA ILE A 26 -0.67 -5.14 3.40
C ILE A 26 0.56 -5.48 4.23
N ASN A 27 1.73 -5.28 3.64
CA ASN A 27 2.99 -5.21 4.35
C ASN A 27 3.48 -3.75 4.42
N ILE A 28 3.97 -3.35 5.59
CA ILE A 28 4.53 -2.02 5.84
C ILE A 28 5.96 -2.20 6.32
N ALA A 29 6.89 -1.52 5.67
CA ALA A 29 8.28 -1.41 6.11
C ALA A 29 8.57 0.04 6.49
N LEU A 30 8.90 0.26 7.77
CA LEU A 30 9.30 1.56 8.31
C LEU A 30 10.72 1.45 8.85
N PHE A 31 11.61 2.30 8.37
CA PHE A 31 12.98 2.39 8.85
C PHE A 31 13.26 3.81 9.33
N VAL A 32 13.80 3.94 10.53
CA VAL A 32 14.27 5.21 11.08
C VAL A 32 15.75 5.09 11.41
N ILE A 33 16.59 5.85 10.70
CA ILE A 33 18.05 5.78 10.82
C ILE A 33 18.59 7.21 10.88
N GLN A 34 19.30 7.54 11.97
CA GLN A 34 19.97 8.84 12.16
C GLN A 34 19.05 10.07 11.91
N GLY A 35 17.78 9.98 12.31
CA GLY A 35 16.80 11.07 12.16
C GLY A 35 16.07 11.12 10.80
N TYR A 36 16.40 10.24 9.86
CA TYR A 36 15.67 10.08 8.60
C TYR A 36 14.71 8.90 8.68
N ALA A 37 13.53 9.06 8.08
CA ALA A 37 12.51 8.02 7.98
C ALA A 37 12.28 7.62 6.52
N ALA A 38 12.13 6.33 6.28
CA ALA A 38 11.64 5.78 5.02
C ALA A 38 10.50 4.81 5.31
N GLU A 39 9.39 5.00 4.61
CA GLU A 39 8.20 4.17 4.71
C GLU A 39 7.84 3.60 3.34
N CYS A 40 7.44 2.34 3.32
CA CYS A 40 7.06 1.65 2.11
C CYS A 40 5.97 0.62 2.39
N GLU A 41 4.83 0.80 1.73
CA GLU A 41 3.70 -0.11 1.80
C GLU A 41 3.58 -0.95 0.52
N ARG A 42 3.15 -2.21 0.67
CA ARG A 42 2.90 -3.13 -0.43
C ARG A 42 1.67 -3.99 -0.16
N THR A 43 0.76 -4.03 -1.12
CA THR A 43 -0.32 -5.02 -1.16
C THR A 43 0.20 -6.34 -1.74
N PHE A 44 -0.14 -7.46 -1.12
CA PHE A 44 0.14 -8.80 -1.63
C PHE A 44 -1.07 -9.72 -1.42
N PHE A 45 -1.12 -10.78 -2.22
CA PHE A 45 -2.15 -11.82 -2.17
C PHE A 45 -1.48 -13.15 -1.89
N THR A 46 -2.09 -13.98 -1.03
CA THR A 46 -1.60 -15.34 -0.74
C THR A 46 -2.17 -16.39 -1.69
N GLU A 47 -3.16 -15.99 -2.48
CA GLU A 47 -3.91 -16.80 -3.45
C GLU A 47 -4.08 -15.98 -4.73
N ASP A 48 -4.60 -16.60 -5.79
CA ASP A 48 -4.91 -15.88 -7.02
C ASP A 48 -5.99 -14.82 -6.76
N PRO A 49 -5.73 -13.54 -7.05
CA PRO A 49 -6.72 -12.48 -6.83
C PRO A 49 -7.89 -12.62 -7.79
N THR A 50 -9.07 -12.26 -7.30
CA THR A 50 -10.27 -12.12 -8.12
C THR A 50 -10.10 -11.02 -9.17
N LYS A 51 -10.94 -11.05 -10.21
CA LYS A 51 -10.93 -10.01 -11.25
C LYS A 51 -11.16 -8.60 -10.68
N GLU A 52 -11.97 -8.50 -9.63
CA GLU A 52 -12.26 -7.23 -8.95
C GLU A 52 -11.03 -6.72 -8.19
N GLU A 53 -10.35 -7.57 -7.43
CA GLU A 53 -9.11 -7.22 -6.72
C GLU A 53 -8.00 -6.81 -7.68
N VAL A 54 -7.84 -7.52 -8.80
CA VAL A 54 -6.91 -7.11 -9.88
C VAL A 54 -7.29 -5.74 -10.44
N GLY A 55 -8.59 -5.47 -10.60
CA GLY A 55 -9.10 -4.17 -11.04
C GLY A 55 -8.67 -3.04 -10.08
N HIS A 56 -8.95 -3.19 -8.80
CA HIS A 56 -8.60 -2.19 -7.77
C HIS A 56 -7.10 -2.03 -7.58
N PHE A 57 -6.34 -3.12 -7.55
CA PHE A 57 -4.88 -3.06 -7.48
C PHE A 57 -4.32 -2.26 -8.66
N ASN A 58 -4.80 -2.50 -9.88
CA ASN A 58 -4.36 -1.77 -11.06
C ASN A 58 -4.78 -0.29 -11.07
N GLN A 59 -5.92 0.07 -10.47
CA GLN A 59 -6.30 1.48 -10.28
C GLN A 59 -5.21 2.21 -9.48
N MET A 60 -4.76 1.63 -8.36
CA MET A 60 -3.70 2.21 -7.54
C MET A 60 -2.36 2.25 -8.26
N MET A 61 -2.01 1.18 -8.99
CA MET A 61 -0.77 1.16 -9.77
C MET A 61 -0.76 2.20 -10.90
N ASN A 62 -1.90 2.46 -11.52
CA ASN A 62 -2.03 3.50 -12.54
C ASN A 62 -1.98 4.91 -11.93
N ALA A 63 -2.64 5.13 -10.79
CA ALA A 63 -2.53 6.38 -10.04
C ALA A 63 -1.06 6.68 -9.66
N ARG A 64 -0.34 5.67 -9.18
CA ARG A 64 1.11 5.79 -8.87
C ARG A 64 1.93 6.17 -10.11
N LYS A 65 1.65 5.60 -11.28
CA LYS A 65 2.35 5.96 -12.52
C LYS A 65 2.10 7.43 -12.90
N LEU A 66 0.87 7.92 -12.73
CA LEU A 66 0.52 9.32 -12.98
C LEU A 66 1.26 10.24 -12.00
N PHE A 67 1.19 9.96 -10.70
CA PHE A 67 1.93 10.67 -9.66
C PHE A 67 3.43 10.77 -9.99
N LEU A 68 4.08 9.65 -10.32
CA LEU A 68 5.52 9.62 -10.62
C LEU A 68 5.91 10.38 -11.89
N LYS A 69 4.98 10.57 -12.83
CA LYS A 69 5.19 11.39 -14.04
C LYS A 69 5.21 12.89 -13.72
N HIS A 70 4.43 13.30 -12.73
CA HIS A 70 4.32 14.68 -12.26
C HIS A 70 5.36 15.04 -11.20
N LEU A 71 5.89 14.06 -10.48
CA LEU A 71 6.93 14.24 -9.47
C LEU A 71 8.29 14.66 -10.07
N LYS A 72 8.43 15.96 -10.37
CA LYS A 72 9.65 16.59 -10.87
C LYS A 72 9.76 18.05 -10.40
N PRO A 73 10.97 18.65 -10.42
CA PRO A 73 11.15 20.04 -9.98
C PRO A 73 10.24 21.02 -10.73
N GLY A 74 9.61 21.93 -9.98
CA GLY A 74 8.79 23.02 -10.53
C GLY A 74 7.30 22.72 -10.68
N GLU A 75 6.85 21.45 -10.53
CA GLU A 75 5.42 21.15 -10.42
C GLU A 75 4.88 21.48 -9.02
N LYS A 76 3.60 21.89 -8.94
CA LYS A 76 2.96 22.15 -7.66
C LYS A 76 2.61 20.83 -6.99
N ALA A 77 2.79 20.78 -5.67
CA ALA A 77 2.38 19.63 -4.88
C ALA A 77 0.87 19.32 -4.98
N SER A 78 0.03 20.31 -5.33
CA SER A 78 -1.42 20.10 -5.55
C SER A 78 -1.75 19.40 -6.86
N ASP A 79 -0.80 19.37 -7.79
CA ASP A 79 -0.96 18.82 -9.15
C ASP A 79 -0.40 17.39 -9.24
N ILE A 80 0.18 16.92 -8.13
CA ILE A 80 0.75 15.59 -7.88
C ILE A 80 -0.24 14.81 -7.00
#